data_AF-A0A956W454-F1
#
_entry.id   AF-A0A956W454-F1
#
_cell.length_a   1.000
_cell.length_b   1.000
_cell.length_c   1.000
_cell.angle_alpha   90.00
_cell.angle_beta   90.00
_cell.angle_gamma   90.00
#
_symmetry.space_group_name_H-M   'P 1'
#
loop_
_entity.id
_entity.type
_entity.pdbx_description
1 polymer ?
#
loop_
_entity_poly.entity_id
_entity_poly.type
_entity_poly.pdbx_seq_one_letter_code
_entity_poly.pdbx_strand_id
1 'polypeptide(L)' 'MPVDAEPPSRPLEILDYNPAWAAMFATEHALLAEALGPAALAIEHVGSTAVPRLAAKPIIDIAVELYDLEYLP' A
#
# COMPACT_ATOMS: atom_id res chain seq x y z
N MET A 1 26.43 -3.00 20.97
CA MET A 1 25.14 -2.28 20.79
C MET A 1 24.05 -3.34 20.81
N PRO A 2 23.17 -3.43 21.82
CA PRO A 2 22.12 -4.43 21.80
C PRO A 2 21.10 -4.01 20.73
N VAL A 3 20.80 -4.92 19.81
CA VAL A 3 19.79 -4.80 18.76
C VAL A 3 18.44 -5.38 19.23
N ASP A 4 18.26 -5.53 20.55
CA ASP A 4 17.15 -6.26 21.17
C ASP A 4 15.96 -5.37 21.56
N ALA A 5 15.80 -4.20 20.94
CA ALA A 5 14.56 -3.44 21.13
C ALA A 5 13.44 -4.16 20.35
N GLU A 6 12.65 -4.97 21.04
CA GLU A 6 11.41 -5.53 20.51
C GLU A 6 10.57 -4.37 19.94
N PRO A 7 10.20 -4.39 18.64
CA PRO A 7 9.47 -3.29 18.03
C PRO A 7 8.17 -3.06 18.82
N PRO A 8 7.71 -1.80 18.95
CA PRO A 8 6.52 -1.49 19.74
C PRO A 8 5.35 -2.38 19.30
N SER A 9 4.79 -3.15 20.23
CA SER A 9 3.64 -4.02 19.99
C SER A 9 2.37 -3.17 19.85
N ARG A 10 2.19 -2.59 18.65
CA ARG A 10 0.91 -1.97 18.29
C ARG A 10 -0.14 -3.08 18.21
N PRO A 11 -1.32 -2.92 18.84
CA PRO A 11 -2.39 -3.91 18.73
C PRO A 11 -2.67 -4.18 17.25
N LEU A 12 -2.59 -5.46 16.85
CA LEU A 12 -2.94 -5.87 15.50
C LEU A 12 -4.46 -5.91 15.38
N GLU A 13 -5.05 -4.82 14.89
CA GLU A 13 -6.46 -4.77 14.56
C GLU A 13 -6.71 -5.40 13.19
N ILE A 14 -7.58 -6.40 13.16
CA ILE A 14 -8.12 -7.00 11.93
C ILE A 14 -9.58 -6.58 11.84
N LEU A 15 -9.93 -5.93 10.75
CA LEU A 15 -11.28 -5.46 10.49
C LEU A 15 -11.91 -6.28 9.37
N ASP A 16 -13.25 -6.41 9.41
CA ASP A 16 -14.01 -6.88 8.25
C ASP A 16 -13.73 -5.98 7.04
N TYR A 17 -13.97 -6.53 5.84
CA TYR A 17 -13.74 -5.79 4.61
C TYR A 17 -14.47 -4.44 4.63
N ASN A 18 -13.69 -3.37 4.45
CA ASN A 18 -14.23 -2.01 4.35
C ASN A 18 -14.19 -1.55 2.87
N PRO A 19 -15.35 -1.30 2.22
CA PRO A 19 -15.40 -0.79 0.85
C PRO A 19 -14.64 0.53 0.64
N ALA A 20 -14.42 1.30 1.71
CA ALA A 20 -13.63 2.53 1.65
C ALA A 20 -12.15 2.27 1.28
N TRP A 21 -11.63 1.06 1.45
CA TRP A 21 -10.25 0.72 1.05
C TRP A 21 -10.00 0.93 -0.45
N ALA A 22 -11.00 0.67 -1.30
CA ALA A 22 -10.88 0.95 -2.72
C ALA A 22 -10.77 2.45 -3.02
N ALA A 23 -11.50 3.29 -2.27
CA ALA A 23 -11.43 4.74 -2.41
C ALA A 23 -10.09 5.29 -1.88
N MET A 24 -9.59 4.75 -0.76
CA MET A 24 -8.28 5.09 -0.21
C MET A 24 -7.16 4.75 -1.20
N PHE A 25 -7.20 3.56 -1.80
CA PHE A 25 -6.29 3.20 -2.88
C PHE A 25 -6.38 4.19 -4.05
N ALA A 26 -7.58 4.56 -4.50
CA ALA A 26 -7.73 5.50 -5.61
C ALA A 26 -7.11 6.88 -5.32
N THR A 27 -7.19 7.35 -4.08
CA THR A 27 -6.52 8.59 -3.65
C THR A 27 -5.00 8.46 -3.73
N GLU A 28 -4.43 7.40 -3.14
CA GLU A 28 -2.97 7.20 -3.17
C GLU A 28 -2.45 6.89 -4.58
N HIS A 29 -3.22 6.18 -5.40
CA HIS A 29 -2.91 5.95 -6.81
C HIS A 29 -2.75 7.28 -7.55
N ALA A 30 -3.68 8.23 -7.35
CA ALA A 30 -3.58 9.53 -8.01
C ALA A 30 -2.32 10.30 -7.60
N LEU A 31 -1.97 10.28 -6.31
CA LEU A 31 -0.76 10.92 -5.78
C LEU A 31 0.51 10.27 -6.33
N LEU A 32 0.57 8.93 -6.36
CA LEU A 32 1.71 8.18 -6.92
C LEU A 32 1.84 8.41 -8.43
N ALA A 33 0.73 8.42 -9.17
CA ALA A 33 0.73 8.68 -10.60
C ALA A 33 1.22 10.10 -10.92
N GLU A 34 0.82 11.11 -10.12
CA GLU A 34 1.32 12.47 -10.27
C GLU A 34 2.82 12.58 -9.93
N ALA A 35 3.26 11.96 -8.84
CA ALA A 35 4.65 12.03 -8.38
C ALA A 35 5.63 11.28 -9.30
N LEU A 36 5.25 10.11 -9.81
CA LEU A 36 6.11 9.26 -10.64
C LEU A 36 5.97 9.55 -12.13
N GLY A 37 4.83 10.11 -12.56
CA GLY A 37 4.57 10.45 -13.94
C GLY A 37 4.81 9.27 -14.89
N PRO A 38 5.51 9.47 -16.02
CA PRO A 38 5.78 8.40 -16.99
C PRO A 38 6.68 7.26 -16.50
N ALA A 39 7.34 7.40 -15.34
CA ALA A 39 8.18 6.33 -14.79
C ALA A 39 7.34 5.15 -14.30
N ALA A 40 6.10 5.39 -13.86
CA ALA A 40 5.16 4.36 -13.43
C ALA A 40 4.48 3.71 -14.65
N LEU A 41 4.79 2.44 -14.89
CA LEU A 41 4.16 1.61 -15.92
C LEU A 41 2.80 1.08 -15.45
N ALA A 42 2.71 0.73 -14.16
CA ALA A 42 1.48 0.26 -13.53
C ALA A 42 1.46 0.64 -12.04
N ILE A 43 0.28 0.88 -11.49
CA ILE A 43 0.04 1.12 -10.07
C ILE A 43 -1.17 0.29 -9.66
N GLU A 44 -0.97 -0.71 -8.79
CA GLU A 44 -1.99 -1.71 -8.47
C GLU A 44 -2.26 -1.80 -6.96
N HIS A 45 -3.53 -1.98 -6.60
CA HIS A 45 -3.92 -2.30 -5.23
C HIS A 45 -3.63 -3.77 -4.97
N VAL A 46 -2.69 -4.05 -4.07
CA VAL A 46 -2.30 -5.41 -3.71
C VAL A 46 -2.59 -5.68 -2.22
N GLY A 47 -2.33 -6.90 -1.77
CA GLY A 47 -2.58 -7.29 -0.38
C GLY A 47 -4.05 -7.53 -0.06
N SER A 48 -4.33 -7.85 1.21
CA SER A 48 -5.66 -8.32 1.62
C SER A 48 -6.75 -7.25 1.52
N THR A 49 -6.40 -5.97 1.63
CA THR A 49 -7.36 -4.87 1.50
C THR A 49 -7.87 -4.65 0.08
N ALA A 50 -7.18 -5.23 -0.93
CA ALA A 50 -7.61 -5.24 -2.33
C ALA A 50 -8.69 -6.30 -2.63
N VAL A 51 -8.96 -7.21 -1.69
CA VAL A 51 -9.87 -8.35 -1.91
C VAL A 51 -11.22 -8.10 -1.23
N PRO A 52 -12.31 -7.88 -2.00
CA PRO A 52 -13.63 -7.72 -1.42
C PRO A 52 -14.05 -8.90 -0.54
N ARG A 53 -14.64 -8.58 0.61
CA ARG A 53 -15.10 -9.53 1.65
C ARG A 53 -13.98 -10.27 2.39
N LEU A 54 -12.72 -9.85 2.27
CA LEU A 54 -11.64 -10.37 3.09
C LEU A 54 -11.37 -9.45 4.28
N ALA A 55 -11.39 -10.01 5.49
CA ALA A 55 -10.95 -9.31 6.69
C ALA A 55 -9.43 -9.09 6.65
N ALA A 56 -8.98 -7.89 7.04
CA ALA A 56 -7.59 -7.49 6.87
C ALA A 56 -7.16 -6.47 7.93
N LYS A 57 -5.84 -6.29 8.07
CA LYS A 57 -5.30 -5.10 8.73
C LYS A 57 -5.67 -3.88 7.87
N PRO A 58 -6.05 -2.73 8.45
CA PRO A 58 -6.45 -1.54 7.69
C PRO A 58 -5.23 -0.80 7.10
N ILE A 59 -4.48 -1.48 6.25
CA ILE A 59 -3.27 -0.99 5.57
C ILE A 59 -3.48 -1.20 4.06
N ILE A 60 -3.27 -0.15 3.27
CA ILE A 60 -3.35 -0.21 1.81
C ILE A 60 -1.95 -0.52 1.29
N ASP A 61 -1.80 -1.70 0.68
CA ASP A 61 -0.56 -2.09 0.00
C ASP A 61 -0.66 -1.73 -1.48
N ILE A 62 0.37 -1.07 -2.03
CA ILE A 62 0.39 -0.63 -3.42
C ILE A 62 1.66 -1.16 -4.08
N ALA A 63 1.49 -1.82 -5.21
CA ALA A 63 2.59 -2.22 -6.07
C ALA A 63 2.73 -1.21 -7.22
N VAL A 64 3.95 -0.78 -7.50
CA VAL A 64 4.27 0.08 -8.63
C VAL A 64 5.26 -0.62 -9.53
N GLU A 65 4.91 -0.78 -10.79
CA GLU A 65 5.83 -1.26 -11.83
C GLU A 65 6.55 -0.07 -12.45
N LEU A 66 7.87 -0.17 -12.58
CA LEU A 66 8.73 0.84 -13.19
C LEU A 66 9.52 0.19 -14.33
N TYR A 67 9.88 0.96 -15.34
CA TYR A 67 10.76 0.47 -16.41
C TYR A 67 12.16 0.16 -15.88
N ASP A 68 12.68 1.03 -15.02
CA ASP A 68 13.94 0.87 -14.30
C ASP A 68 13.86 1.67 -12.98
N LEU A 69 14.62 1.26 -11.96
CA LEU A 69 14.71 1.97 -10.68
C LEU A 69 15.46 3.30 -10.81
N GLU A 70 16.31 3.46 -11.82
CA GLU A 70 17.04 4.72 -12.08
C GLU A 70 16.11 5.90 -12.42
N TYR A 71 14.83 5.64 -12.72
CA TYR A 71 13.82 6.68 -12.99
C TYR A 71 13.10 7.20 -11.73
N LEU A 72 13.43 6.68 -10.54
CA LEU A 72 12.91 7.24 -9.29
C LEU A 72 13.59 8.59 -9.00
N PRO A 73 12.82 9.65 -8.66
CA PRO A 73 13.37 10.96 -8.32
C PRO A 73 14.15 10.98 -7.00
#